data_AF-A0A5C7QT32-F1
#
_entry.id   AF-A0A5C7QT32-F1
#
_cell.length_a   1.000
_cell.length_b   1.000
_cell.length_c   1.000
_cell.angle_alpha   90.00
_cell.angle_beta   90.00
_cell.angle_gamma   90.00
#
_symmetry.space_group_name_H-M   'P 1'
#
loop_
_entity.id
_entity.type
_entity.pdbx_description
1 polymer ?
#
loop_
_entity_poly.entity_id
_entity_poly.type
_entity_poly.pdbx_seq_one_letter_code
_entity_poly.pdbx_strand_id
1 'polypeptide(L)'
;MRLQAIVWFVLVAAFVLGLPILLGWGYGLLFVLVIVAAALATVSAWVIRRLSLTAAGRPFASVWARSLLGWTLTLGVLIAAPFYYLMVVTETRPATVPQVSLSNGSKRVVFQGMQHIGSEHFYQAVIYDVEKALSEGYVSYYEGVQTPTPESKAFFEKLSRELVGGSDLSGTYKSIGDVCGMKFQLDYFGLLEADKAEHPKRHLVADVDALELRAEYERLLREDPAFAKAHASDFQPKPAADDNAFMLQVVEWLKSGSPSQKVLGGVTCRGLFSLNQPDENAKPGPMQPVILDFRNRALARRIMQAPDDKIFITYGSAHLPGLVAELRKLDPKWAVGSVKWLRTVEAPEHIEGQLRGLQN
;
A
#
# COMPACT_ATOMS: atom_id res chain seq x y z
N MET A 1 16.85 27.98 -35.30
CA MET A 1 15.88 27.97 -34.19
C MET A 1 16.48 28.67 -32.98
N ARG A 2 15.74 29.57 -32.32
CA ARG A 2 16.20 30.24 -31.09
C ARG A 2 15.92 29.32 -29.89
N LEU A 3 16.94 29.01 -29.07
CA LEU A 3 16.82 28.13 -27.89
C LEU A 3 15.64 28.50 -26.98
N GLN A 4 15.38 29.80 -26.83
CA GLN A 4 14.24 30.32 -26.09
C GLN A 4 12.88 29.83 -26.62
N ALA A 5 12.70 29.74 -27.94
CA ALA A 5 11.45 29.26 -28.53
C ALA A 5 11.22 27.77 -28.25
N ILE A 6 12.29 26.97 -28.21
CA ILE A 6 12.24 25.56 -27.83
C ILE A 6 11.79 25.42 -26.38
N VAL A 7 12.38 26.20 -25.45
CA VAL A 7 12.02 26.16 -24.03
C VAL A 7 10.54 26.51 -23.84
N TRP A 8 10.04 27.56 -24.50
CA TRP A 8 8.61 27.92 -24.43
C TRP A 8 7.72 26.82 -25.01
N PHE A 9 8.10 26.24 -26.14
CA PHE A 9 7.34 25.15 -26.76
C PHE A 9 7.25 23.93 -25.85
N VAL A 10 8.38 23.47 -25.30
CA VAL A 10 8.42 22.32 -24.37
C VAL A 10 7.58 22.60 -23.13
N LEU A 11 7.68 23.81 -22.56
CA LEU A 11 6.94 24.17 -21.36
C LEU A 11 5.43 24.23 -21.62
N VAL A 12 5.01 24.77 -22.77
CA VAL A 12 3.60 24.75 -23.19
C VAL A 12 3.11 23.31 -23.39
N ALA A 13 3.86 22.48 -24.11
CA ALA A 13 3.50 21.09 -24.34
C ALA A 13 3.36 20.31 -23.02
N ALA A 14 4.33 20.46 -22.11
CA ALA A 14 4.28 19.84 -20.79
C ALA A 14 3.09 20.34 -19.95
N PHE A 15 2.77 21.63 -20.00
CA PHE A 15 1.61 22.17 -19.30
C PHE A 15 0.30 21.63 -19.87
N VAL A 16 0.17 21.55 -21.21
CA VAL A 16 -1.00 20.97 -21.87
C VAL A 16 -1.18 19.51 -21.46
N LEU A 17 -0.09 18.74 -21.40
CA LEU A 17 -0.12 17.38 -20.85
C LEU A 17 -0.51 17.37 -19.37
N GLY A 18 -0.18 18.39 -18.58
CA GLY A 18 -0.58 18.52 -17.18
C GLY A 18 -2.06 18.90 -16.95
N LEU A 19 -2.76 19.41 -17.98
CA LEU A 19 -4.15 19.89 -17.83
C LEU A 19 -5.13 18.86 -17.28
N PRO A 20 -5.12 17.57 -17.69
CA PRO A 20 -6.02 16.56 -17.11
C PRO A 20 -5.87 16.43 -15.59
N ILE A 21 -4.64 16.51 -15.07
CA ILE A 21 -4.38 16.48 -13.62
C ILE A 21 -4.92 17.74 -12.96
N LEU A 22 -4.60 18.91 -13.50
CA LEU A 22 -5.00 20.21 -12.94
C LEU A 22 -6.52 20.39 -12.92
N LEU A 23 -7.18 20.01 -14.01
CA LEU A 23 -8.65 20.05 -14.14
C LEU A 23 -9.32 18.96 -13.30
N GLY A 24 -8.69 17.79 -13.16
CA GLY A 24 -9.22 16.69 -12.35
C GLY A 24 -9.35 17.03 -10.87
N TRP A 25 -8.50 17.93 -10.35
CA TRP A 25 -8.61 18.48 -8.99
C TRP A 25 -9.69 19.59 -8.87
N GLY A 26 -10.14 20.14 -9.98
CA GLY A 26 -11.18 21.16 -10.08
C GLY A 26 -10.64 22.55 -10.41
N TYR A 27 -11.53 23.43 -10.89
CA TYR A 27 -11.18 24.80 -11.32
C TYR A 27 -10.60 25.67 -10.19
N GLY A 28 -10.90 25.36 -8.92
CA GLY A 28 -10.33 26.06 -7.78
C GLY A 28 -8.79 25.96 -7.74
N LEU A 29 -8.22 24.81 -8.11
CA LEU A 29 -6.76 24.63 -8.16
C LEU A 29 -6.13 25.53 -9.23
N LEU A 30 -6.76 25.64 -10.40
CA LEU A 30 -6.30 26.54 -11.48
C LEU A 30 -6.33 28.01 -11.04
N PHE A 31 -7.38 28.41 -10.31
CA PHE A 31 -7.49 29.77 -9.79
C PHE A 31 -6.38 30.08 -8.77
N VAL A 32 -6.16 29.19 -7.80
CA VAL A 32 -5.07 29.31 -6.82
C VAL A 32 -3.71 29.35 -7.52
N LEU A 33 -3.50 28.48 -8.50
CA LEU A 33 -2.27 28.44 -9.30
C LEU A 33 -2.01 29.79 -9.99
N VAL A 34 -3.01 30.38 -10.64
CA VAL A 34 -2.89 31.69 -11.30
C VAL A 34 -2.61 32.81 -10.30
N ILE A 35 -3.23 32.78 -9.11
CA ILE A 35 -2.94 33.77 -8.04
C ILE A 35 -1.48 33.67 -7.60
N VAL A 36 -1.00 32.46 -7.29
CA VAL A 36 0.40 32.24 -6.88
C VAL A 36 1.35 32.65 -8.01
N ALA A 37 1.04 32.28 -9.25
CA ALA A 37 1.80 32.70 -10.43
C ALA A 37 1.85 34.23 -10.57
N ALA A 38 0.75 34.94 -10.30
CA ALA A 38 0.69 36.40 -10.36
C ALA A 38 1.54 37.08 -9.27
N ALA A 39 1.58 36.52 -8.06
CA ALA A 39 2.46 36.99 -7.00
C ALA A 39 3.94 36.83 -7.39
N LEU A 40 4.32 35.64 -7.87
CA LEU A 40 5.69 35.35 -8.34
C LEU A 40 6.05 36.18 -9.59
N ALA A 41 5.08 36.43 -10.47
CA ALA A 41 5.26 37.28 -11.65
C ALA A 41 5.55 38.72 -11.27
N THR A 42 4.91 39.24 -10.22
CA THR A 42 5.16 40.59 -9.69
C THR A 42 6.58 40.73 -9.18
N VAL A 43 7.02 39.79 -8.34
CA VAL A 43 8.39 39.78 -7.79
C VAL A 43 9.42 39.63 -8.91
N SER A 44 9.25 38.64 -9.79
CA SER A 44 10.19 38.41 -10.89
C SER A 44 10.22 39.56 -11.90
N ALA A 45 9.09 40.18 -12.23
CA ALA A 45 9.06 41.34 -13.12
C ALA A 45 9.78 42.55 -12.51
N TRP A 46 9.64 42.76 -11.20
CA TRP A 46 10.39 43.80 -10.48
C TRP A 46 11.90 43.54 -10.54
N VAL A 47 12.35 42.32 -10.23
CA VAL A 47 13.76 41.92 -10.28
C VAL A 47 14.34 42.03 -11.70
N ILE A 48 13.65 41.50 -12.71
CA ILE A 48 14.10 41.49 -14.10
C ILE A 48 14.29 42.92 -14.62
N ARG A 49 13.38 43.84 -14.29
CA ARG A 49 13.51 45.25 -14.68
C ARG A 49 14.67 45.97 -13.99
N ARG A 50 14.96 45.61 -12.73
CA ARG A 50 16.10 46.16 -11.97
C ARG A 50 17.44 45.70 -12.53
N LEU A 51 17.53 44.45 -12.98
CA LEU A 51 18.80 43.82 -13.36
C LEU A 51 19.07 43.83 -14.87
N SER A 52 18.05 43.99 -15.72
CA SER A 52 18.21 43.96 -17.18
C SER A 52 17.96 45.34 -17.80
N LEU A 53 19.01 45.91 -18.38
CA LEU A 53 18.96 47.16 -19.15
C LEU A 53 17.92 47.11 -20.29
N THR A 54 17.76 45.95 -20.92
CA THR A 54 16.78 45.73 -22.00
C THR A 54 15.34 45.63 -21.51
N ALA A 55 15.12 45.24 -20.25
CA ALA A 55 13.80 45.15 -19.63
C ALA A 55 13.40 46.44 -18.91
N ALA A 56 14.36 47.24 -18.46
CA ALA A 56 14.13 48.53 -17.81
C ALA A 56 13.32 49.49 -18.70
N GLY A 57 13.59 49.48 -20.01
CA GLY A 57 12.88 50.30 -21.01
C GLY A 57 11.52 49.79 -21.48
N ARG A 58 11.07 48.60 -21.05
CA ARG A 58 9.73 48.07 -21.41
C ARG A 58 8.67 48.55 -20.42
N PRO A 59 7.36 48.47 -20.70
CA PRO A 59 6.32 48.67 -19.69
C PRO A 59 6.31 47.55 -18.65
N PHE A 60 6.02 47.85 -17.37
CA PHE A 60 5.97 46.83 -16.31
C PHE A 60 4.96 45.73 -16.65
N ALA A 61 3.79 46.11 -17.15
CA ALA A 61 2.73 45.18 -17.57
C ALA A 61 3.21 44.14 -18.61
N SER A 62 4.08 44.54 -19.56
CA SER A 62 4.59 43.61 -20.58
C SER A 62 5.56 42.58 -19.99
N VAL A 63 6.44 43.02 -19.09
CA VAL A 63 7.38 42.12 -18.40
C VAL A 63 6.61 41.19 -17.45
N TRP A 64 5.64 41.74 -16.72
CA TRP A 64 4.77 41.00 -15.83
C TRP A 64 3.92 39.95 -16.54
N ALA A 65 3.27 40.28 -17.66
CA ALA A 65 2.44 39.34 -18.41
C ALA A 65 3.26 38.13 -18.92
N ARG A 66 4.50 38.37 -19.36
CA ARG A 66 5.40 37.30 -19.76
C ARG A 66 5.84 36.44 -18.58
N SER A 67 6.16 37.06 -17.44
CA SER A 67 6.49 36.34 -16.21
C SER A 67 5.30 35.53 -15.68
N LEU A 68 4.09 36.08 -15.74
CA LEU A 68 2.85 35.39 -15.37
C LEU A 68 2.66 34.13 -16.20
N LEU A 69 2.74 34.24 -17.53
CA LEU A 69 2.65 33.07 -18.40
C LEU A 69 3.73 32.03 -18.07
N GLY A 70 4.98 32.47 -17.85
CA GLY A 70 6.08 31.58 -17.48
C GLY A 70 5.82 30.83 -16.17
N TRP A 71 5.38 31.54 -15.12
CA TRP A 71 5.07 30.95 -13.82
C TRP A 71 3.85 30.03 -13.88
N THR A 72 2.78 30.41 -14.58
CA THR A 72 1.60 29.56 -14.74
C THR A 72 1.95 28.23 -15.38
N LEU A 73 2.70 28.25 -16.49
CA LEU A 73 3.11 27.01 -17.15
C LEU A 73 4.05 26.18 -16.26
N THR A 74 5.04 26.82 -15.62
CA THR A 74 6.01 26.13 -14.76
C THR A 74 5.34 25.48 -13.55
N LEU A 75 4.50 26.22 -12.82
CA LEU A 75 3.77 25.68 -11.67
C LEU A 75 2.81 24.57 -12.06
N GLY A 76 2.12 24.70 -13.20
CA GLY A 76 1.24 23.65 -13.69
C GLY A 76 1.98 22.35 -13.99
N VAL A 77 3.15 22.45 -14.62
CA VAL A 77 4.04 21.29 -14.84
C VAL A 77 4.52 20.70 -13.51
N LEU A 78 4.95 21.54 -12.57
CA LEU A 78 5.44 21.08 -11.26
C LEU A 78 4.36 20.40 -10.42
N ILE A 79 3.09 20.82 -10.54
CA ILE A 79 1.97 20.19 -9.85
C ILE A 79 1.60 18.86 -10.52
N ALA A 80 1.62 18.78 -11.85
CA ALA A 80 1.22 17.58 -12.58
C ALA A 80 2.31 16.49 -12.61
N ALA A 81 3.60 16.88 -12.65
CA ALA A 81 4.72 15.96 -12.82
C ALA A 81 4.78 14.83 -11.75
N PRO A 82 4.55 15.09 -10.45
CA PRO A 82 4.51 14.03 -9.44
C PRO A 82 3.46 12.95 -9.74
N PHE A 83 2.29 13.31 -10.27
CA PHE A 83 1.25 12.33 -10.60
C PHE A 83 1.66 11.41 -11.75
N TYR A 84 2.25 11.98 -12.80
CA TYR A 84 2.80 11.19 -13.91
C TYR A 84 3.95 10.30 -13.46
N TYR A 85 4.83 10.81 -12.60
CA TYR A 85 5.89 10.00 -12.01
C TYR A 85 5.33 8.82 -11.22
N LEU A 86 4.34 9.05 -10.34
CA LEU A 86 3.71 8.00 -9.54
C LEU A 86 2.99 6.96 -10.41
N MET A 87 2.34 7.39 -11.49
CA MET A 87 1.74 6.49 -12.48
C MET A 87 2.79 5.60 -13.15
N VAL A 88 3.89 6.18 -13.63
CA VAL A 88 4.99 5.43 -14.26
C VAL A 88 5.67 4.49 -13.27
N VAL A 89 5.90 4.92 -12.04
CA VAL A 89 6.51 4.07 -11.00
C VAL A 89 5.61 2.87 -10.69
N THR A 90 4.31 3.08 -10.58
CA THR A 90 3.35 1.98 -10.32
C THR A 90 3.44 0.91 -11.40
N GLU A 91 3.63 1.29 -12.67
CA GLU A 91 3.72 0.34 -13.78
C GLU A 91 5.11 -0.30 -13.91
N THR A 92 6.17 0.49 -13.74
CA THR A 92 7.56 0.04 -13.99
C THR A 92 8.22 -0.61 -12.79
N ARG A 93 7.72 -0.35 -11.59
CA ARG A 93 8.20 -0.91 -10.30
C ARG A 93 6.99 -1.21 -9.42
N PRO A 94 6.09 -2.10 -9.87
CA PRO A 94 4.89 -2.42 -9.11
C PRO A 94 5.28 -3.05 -7.77
N ALA A 95 4.45 -2.80 -6.76
CA ALA A 95 4.59 -3.57 -5.53
C ALA A 95 4.33 -5.06 -5.81
N THR A 96 5.23 -5.93 -5.36
CA THR A 96 5.13 -7.38 -5.56
C THR A 96 5.28 -8.15 -4.27
N VAL A 97 4.64 -9.32 -4.22
CA VAL A 97 4.80 -10.32 -3.16
C VAL A 97 5.18 -11.68 -3.74
N PRO A 98 5.96 -12.49 -3.02
CA PRO A 98 6.40 -13.79 -3.51
C PRO A 98 5.35 -14.88 -3.21
N GLN A 99 5.22 -15.83 -4.13
CA GLN A 99 4.68 -17.16 -3.89
C GLN A 99 5.84 -18.16 -3.95
N VAL A 100 6.05 -18.93 -2.89
CA VAL A 100 7.24 -19.78 -2.73
C VAL A 100 6.86 -21.21 -2.41
N SER A 101 7.40 -22.14 -3.19
CA SER A 101 7.40 -23.56 -2.84
C SER A 101 8.54 -23.85 -1.86
N LEU A 102 8.20 -24.53 -0.77
CA LEU A 102 9.12 -25.01 0.24
C LEU A 102 8.95 -26.52 0.41
N SER A 103 10.04 -27.25 0.64
CA SER A 103 9.96 -28.67 0.97
C SER A 103 11.17 -29.15 1.77
N ASN A 104 10.95 -30.13 2.66
CA ASN A 104 12.02 -30.89 3.33
C ASN A 104 12.09 -32.36 2.86
N GLY A 105 11.40 -32.68 1.75
CA GLY A 105 11.29 -34.03 1.20
C GLY A 105 10.10 -34.84 1.73
N SER A 106 9.64 -34.60 2.96
CA SER A 106 8.43 -35.26 3.51
C SER A 106 7.19 -34.37 3.45
N LYS A 107 7.37 -33.05 3.58
CA LYS A 107 6.30 -32.04 3.46
C LYS A 107 6.57 -31.10 2.29
N ARG A 108 5.50 -30.58 1.71
CA ARG A 108 5.46 -29.55 0.69
C ARG A 108 4.56 -28.42 1.17
N VAL A 109 5.14 -27.24 1.26
CA VAL A 109 4.44 -26.01 1.63
C VAL A 109 4.49 -25.07 0.43
N VAL A 110 3.36 -24.48 0.08
CA VAL A 110 3.32 -23.31 -0.81
C VAL A 110 2.97 -22.11 0.04
N PHE A 111 3.86 -21.13 0.11
CA PHE A 111 3.62 -19.87 0.80
C PHE A 111 3.19 -18.82 -0.22
N GLN A 112 1.94 -18.40 -0.18
CA GLN A 112 1.41 -17.25 -0.91
C GLN A 112 1.56 -16.00 -0.03
N GLY A 113 2.49 -15.13 -0.40
CA GLY A 113 2.63 -13.81 0.21
C GLY A 113 1.39 -12.97 -0.04
N MET A 114 0.92 -12.31 1.01
CA MET A 114 -0.27 -11.47 1.01
C MET A 114 0.08 -10.02 1.33
N GLN A 115 -0.77 -9.13 0.84
CA GLN A 115 -0.91 -7.75 1.28
C GLN A 115 -2.40 -7.54 1.61
N HIS A 116 -2.69 -6.80 2.68
CA HIS A 116 -4.09 -6.57 3.09
C HIS A 116 -4.90 -5.77 2.08
N ILE A 117 -4.23 -4.94 1.28
CA ILE A 117 -4.81 -4.16 0.20
C ILE A 117 -4.02 -4.44 -1.08
N GLY A 118 -4.71 -4.71 -2.18
CA GLY A 118 -4.11 -5.01 -3.46
C GLY A 118 -5.07 -4.85 -4.63
N SER A 119 -4.59 -5.06 -5.86
CA SER A 119 -5.41 -5.03 -7.06
C SER A 119 -6.45 -6.16 -7.05
N GLU A 120 -7.53 -5.96 -7.79
CA GLU A 120 -8.55 -6.99 -7.98
C GLU A 120 -7.95 -8.25 -8.64
N HIS A 121 -7.14 -8.06 -9.69
CA HIS A 121 -6.46 -9.15 -10.38
C HIS A 121 -5.54 -9.96 -9.45
N PHE A 122 -4.83 -9.29 -8.52
CA PHE A 122 -4.04 -9.97 -7.50
C PHE A 122 -4.89 -10.93 -6.66
N TYR A 123 -6.03 -10.48 -6.12
CA TYR A 123 -6.86 -11.36 -5.30
C TYR A 123 -7.57 -12.44 -6.10
N GLN A 124 -7.97 -12.17 -7.35
CA GLN A 124 -8.48 -13.21 -8.24
C GLN A 124 -7.45 -14.32 -8.44
N ALA A 125 -6.18 -13.96 -8.68
CA ALA A 125 -5.09 -14.92 -8.81
C ALA A 125 -4.84 -15.70 -7.50
N VAL A 126 -4.91 -15.03 -6.34
CA VAL A 126 -4.78 -15.69 -5.02
C VAL A 126 -5.90 -16.71 -4.80
N ILE A 127 -7.16 -16.34 -5.03
CA ILE A 127 -8.30 -17.24 -4.84
C ILE A 127 -8.20 -18.43 -5.79
N TYR A 128 -7.86 -18.19 -7.06
CA TYR A 128 -7.61 -19.27 -8.02
C TYR A 128 -6.51 -20.23 -7.55
N ASP A 129 -5.37 -19.70 -7.08
CA ASP A 129 -4.26 -20.53 -6.59
C ASP A 129 -4.67 -21.33 -5.34
N VAL A 130 -5.51 -20.77 -4.45
CA VAL A 130 -6.08 -21.48 -3.29
C VAL A 130 -7.04 -22.59 -3.71
N GLU A 131 -8.02 -22.30 -4.58
CA GLU A 131 -8.97 -23.30 -5.09
C GLU A 131 -8.26 -24.45 -5.80
N LYS A 132 -7.27 -24.11 -6.63
CA LYS A 132 -6.43 -25.10 -7.29
C LYS A 132 -5.69 -25.96 -6.27
N ALA A 133 -5.06 -25.36 -5.26
CA ALA A 133 -4.36 -26.12 -4.22
C ALA A 133 -5.31 -27.05 -3.46
N LEU A 134 -6.51 -26.59 -3.11
CA LEU A 134 -7.54 -27.41 -2.48
C LEU A 134 -7.95 -28.60 -3.37
N SER A 135 -8.08 -28.38 -4.68
CA SER A 135 -8.37 -29.45 -5.65
C SER A 135 -7.24 -30.48 -5.78
N GLU A 136 -6.00 -30.09 -5.50
CA GLU A 136 -4.79 -30.93 -5.51
C GLU A 136 -4.51 -31.61 -4.15
N GLY A 137 -5.42 -31.46 -3.19
CA GLY A 137 -5.36 -32.09 -1.86
C GLY A 137 -4.50 -31.35 -0.85
N TYR A 138 -4.23 -30.04 -1.05
CA TYR A 138 -3.60 -29.23 -0.01
C TYR A 138 -4.60 -28.85 1.08
N VAL A 139 -4.10 -28.69 2.30
CA VAL A 139 -4.81 -27.99 3.38
C VAL A 139 -4.40 -26.51 3.36
N SER A 140 -5.39 -25.61 3.34
CA SER A 140 -5.16 -24.17 3.31
C SER A 140 -5.02 -23.59 4.71
N TYR A 141 -3.94 -22.86 4.95
CA TYR A 141 -3.54 -22.22 6.19
C TYR A 141 -3.67 -20.71 6.05
N TYR A 142 -4.52 -20.10 6.87
CA TYR A 142 -4.83 -18.67 6.81
C TYR A 142 -4.19 -17.90 7.95
N GLU A 143 -3.65 -16.71 7.66
CA GLU A 143 -3.35 -15.70 8.66
C GLU A 143 -4.64 -15.12 9.26
N GLY A 144 -4.65 -14.92 10.58
CA GLY A 144 -5.78 -14.33 11.27
C GLY A 144 -5.71 -14.56 12.77
N VAL A 145 -5.34 -13.53 13.51
CA VAL A 145 -5.29 -13.58 14.97
C VAL A 145 -6.69 -13.88 15.51
N GLN A 146 -6.82 -15.04 16.16
CA GLN A 146 -8.09 -15.46 16.73
C GLN A 146 -8.39 -14.70 18.03
N THR A 147 -9.66 -14.36 18.24
CA THR A 147 -10.13 -13.65 19.43
C THR A 147 -11.27 -14.42 20.11
N PRO A 148 -10.99 -15.61 20.68
CA PRO A 148 -12.01 -16.54 21.16
C PRO A 148 -12.79 -16.03 22.39
N THR A 149 -12.23 -15.07 23.13
CA THR A 149 -12.85 -14.50 24.33
C THR A 149 -13.01 -12.98 24.23
N PRO A 150 -13.97 -12.38 24.96
CA PRO A 150 -14.11 -10.92 25.02
C PRO A 150 -12.82 -10.19 25.46
N GLU A 151 -12.05 -10.79 26.37
CA GLU A 151 -10.75 -10.24 26.81
C GLU A 151 -9.74 -10.23 25.66
N SER A 152 -9.61 -11.35 24.93
CA SER A 152 -8.71 -11.46 23.78
C SER A 152 -9.05 -10.46 22.69
N LYS A 153 -10.35 -10.23 22.44
CA LYS A 153 -10.85 -9.21 21.51
C LYS A 153 -10.50 -7.80 21.96
N ALA A 154 -10.76 -7.46 23.22
CA ALA A 154 -10.45 -6.14 23.76
C ALA A 154 -8.95 -5.81 23.70
N PHE A 155 -8.09 -6.80 23.98
CA PHE A 155 -6.65 -6.65 23.81
C PHE A 155 -6.27 -6.43 22.34
N PHE A 156 -6.78 -7.23 21.42
CA PHE A 156 -6.45 -7.12 20.00
C PHE A 156 -6.91 -5.78 19.39
N GLU A 157 -8.09 -5.28 19.79
CA GLU A 157 -8.55 -3.95 19.39
C GLU A 157 -7.64 -2.83 19.90
N LYS A 158 -7.12 -2.98 21.14
CA LYS A 158 -6.18 -2.04 21.73
C LYS A 158 -4.84 -2.05 21.00
N LEU A 159 -4.32 -3.24 20.71
CA LEU A 159 -3.11 -3.45 19.91
C LEU A 159 -3.27 -2.88 18.49
N SER A 160 -4.42 -3.10 17.86
CA SER A 160 -4.73 -2.56 16.54
C SER A 160 -4.73 -1.04 16.54
N ARG A 161 -5.31 -0.40 17.55
CA ARG A 161 -5.26 1.07 17.70
C ARG A 161 -3.84 1.60 17.76
N GLU A 162 -2.94 0.92 18.46
CA GLU A 162 -1.54 1.31 18.57
C GLU A 162 -0.80 1.15 17.23
N LEU A 163 -1.08 0.08 16.49
CA LEU A 163 -0.39 -0.25 15.24
C LEU A 163 -0.85 0.58 14.04
N VAL A 164 -2.15 0.87 13.92
CA VAL A 164 -2.74 1.52 12.72
C VAL A 164 -3.56 2.78 13.02
N GLY A 165 -3.64 3.20 14.28
CA GLY A 165 -4.36 4.43 14.67
C GLY A 165 -5.89 4.33 14.63
N GLY A 166 -6.46 3.12 14.50
CA GLY A 166 -7.90 2.90 14.36
C GLY A 166 -8.43 1.75 15.23
N SER A 167 -9.71 1.80 15.62
CA SER A 167 -10.35 0.76 16.44
C SER A 167 -10.68 -0.52 15.68
N ASP A 168 -10.80 -0.42 14.35
CA ASP A 168 -11.09 -1.54 13.46
C ASP A 168 -10.05 -1.59 12.32
N LEU A 169 -9.11 -2.53 12.44
CA LEU A 169 -8.05 -2.76 11.46
C LEU A 169 -8.62 -3.07 10.06
N SER A 170 -9.69 -3.88 10.00
CA SER A 170 -10.29 -4.30 8.73
C SER A 170 -11.01 -3.14 8.06
N GLY A 171 -11.79 -2.36 8.82
CA GLY A 171 -12.44 -1.15 8.34
C GLY A 171 -11.44 -0.10 7.83
N THR A 172 -10.31 0.08 8.53
CA THR A 172 -9.23 0.96 8.05
C THR A 172 -8.65 0.47 6.73
N TYR A 173 -8.32 -0.82 6.58
CA TYR A 173 -7.81 -1.34 5.33
C TYR A 173 -8.81 -1.24 4.17
N LYS A 174 -10.09 -1.53 4.44
CA LYS A 174 -11.15 -1.40 3.44
C LYS A 174 -11.30 0.05 2.96
N SER A 175 -11.30 0.99 3.89
CA SER A 175 -11.34 2.42 3.60
C SER A 175 -10.17 2.88 2.73
N ILE A 176 -8.95 2.41 3.02
CA ILE A 176 -7.77 2.74 2.21
C ILE A 176 -7.91 2.08 0.82
N GLY A 177 -8.32 0.81 0.76
CA GLY A 177 -8.58 0.11 -0.50
C GLY A 177 -9.51 0.89 -1.43
N ASP A 178 -10.68 1.30 -0.92
CA ASP A 178 -11.67 2.06 -1.68
C ASP A 178 -11.11 3.37 -2.25
N VAL A 179 -10.37 4.13 -1.44
CA VAL A 179 -9.75 5.40 -1.88
C VAL A 179 -8.65 5.17 -2.91
N CYS A 180 -7.92 4.07 -2.78
CA CYS A 180 -6.85 3.72 -3.71
C CYS A 180 -7.36 3.02 -4.98
N GLY A 181 -8.67 2.80 -5.08
CA GLY A 181 -9.31 2.00 -6.13
C GLY A 181 -8.87 0.54 -6.10
N MET A 182 -8.38 0.05 -4.96
CA MET A 182 -7.90 -1.29 -4.71
C MET A 182 -8.93 -2.07 -3.88
N LYS A 183 -8.65 -3.35 -3.60
CA LYS A 183 -9.55 -4.23 -2.86
C LYS A 183 -8.96 -4.60 -1.51
N PHE A 184 -9.83 -4.94 -0.57
CA PHE A 184 -9.45 -5.52 0.71
C PHE A 184 -9.50 -7.04 0.65
N GLN A 185 -8.49 -7.71 1.20
CA GLN A 185 -8.33 -9.16 1.08
C GLN A 185 -9.57 -9.97 1.50
N LEU A 186 -10.24 -9.60 2.60
CA LEU A 186 -11.31 -10.43 3.17
C LEU A 186 -12.55 -10.45 2.29
N ASP A 187 -12.76 -9.41 1.46
CA ASP A 187 -13.88 -9.37 0.51
C ASP A 187 -13.77 -10.51 -0.53
N TYR A 188 -12.56 -10.99 -0.85
CA TYR A 188 -12.34 -12.11 -1.77
C TYR A 188 -12.33 -13.46 -1.09
N PHE A 189 -11.82 -13.56 0.14
CA PHE A 189 -11.84 -14.83 0.89
C PHE A 189 -13.27 -15.24 1.28
N GLY A 190 -14.24 -14.32 1.23
CA GLY A 190 -15.66 -14.60 1.30
C GLY A 190 -16.14 -15.62 0.25
N LEU A 191 -15.47 -15.70 -0.91
CA LEU A 191 -15.77 -16.68 -1.96
C LEU A 191 -15.50 -18.13 -1.54
N LEU A 192 -14.65 -18.32 -0.52
CA LEU A 192 -14.29 -19.63 0.00
C LEU A 192 -15.22 -20.10 1.14
N GLU A 193 -16.17 -19.28 1.60
CA GLU A 193 -16.99 -19.60 2.78
C GLU A 193 -17.91 -20.82 2.57
N ALA A 194 -18.47 -20.98 1.37
CA ALA A 194 -19.26 -22.18 1.04
C ALA A 194 -18.40 -23.45 1.18
N ASP A 195 -17.18 -23.40 0.67
CA ASP A 195 -16.26 -24.52 0.73
C ASP A 195 -15.71 -24.78 2.14
N LYS A 196 -15.45 -23.72 2.92
CA LYS A 196 -15.10 -23.83 4.34
C LYS A 196 -16.21 -24.52 5.15
N ALA A 197 -17.46 -24.23 4.84
CA ALA A 197 -18.60 -24.84 5.51
C ALA A 197 -18.74 -26.33 5.17
N GLU A 198 -18.51 -26.71 3.92
CA GLU A 198 -18.59 -28.10 3.46
C GLU A 198 -17.37 -28.94 3.88
N HIS A 199 -16.17 -28.34 3.83
CA HIS A 199 -14.89 -29.00 4.03
C HIS A 199 -14.04 -28.32 5.14
N PRO A 200 -14.53 -28.13 6.37
CA PRO A 200 -13.83 -27.33 7.38
C PRO A 200 -12.42 -27.83 7.73
N LYS A 201 -12.15 -29.13 7.56
CA LYS A 201 -10.83 -29.72 7.86
C LYS A 201 -9.73 -29.29 6.89
N ARG A 202 -10.06 -28.83 5.68
CA ARG A 202 -9.07 -28.35 4.70
C ARG A 202 -8.82 -26.84 4.78
N HIS A 203 -9.47 -26.14 5.72
CA HIS A 203 -9.34 -24.70 5.94
C HIS A 203 -9.01 -24.39 7.39
N LEU A 204 -7.74 -24.11 7.68
CA LEU A 204 -7.28 -23.89 9.04
C LEU A 204 -6.76 -22.46 9.22
N VAL A 205 -7.25 -21.77 10.23
CA VAL A 205 -6.58 -20.54 10.70
C VAL A 205 -5.32 -20.98 11.43
N ALA A 206 -4.16 -20.68 10.85
CA ALA A 206 -2.86 -21.22 11.23
C ALA A 206 -1.99 -20.21 12.00
N ASP A 207 -2.66 -19.26 12.64
CA ASP A 207 -2.05 -18.19 13.41
C ASP A 207 -2.09 -18.46 14.91
N VAL A 208 -1.47 -17.57 15.67
CA VAL A 208 -1.62 -17.47 17.13
C VAL A 208 -2.92 -16.75 17.48
N ASP A 209 -3.41 -16.95 18.70
CA ASP A 209 -4.51 -16.16 19.24
C ASP A 209 -4.03 -14.85 19.90
N ALA A 210 -4.98 -13.96 20.21
CA ALA A 210 -4.68 -12.66 20.80
C ALA A 210 -4.17 -12.76 22.26
N LEU A 211 -4.47 -13.83 22.99
CA LEU A 211 -3.93 -14.05 24.34
C LEU A 211 -2.47 -14.49 24.27
N GLU A 212 -2.12 -15.34 23.30
CA GLU A 212 -0.74 -15.72 23.02
C GLU A 212 0.12 -14.50 22.63
N LEU A 213 -0.41 -13.61 21.79
CA LEU A 213 0.26 -12.34 21.46
C LEU A 213 0.47 -11.46 22.69
N ARG A 214 -0.54 -11.36 23.55
CA ARG A 214 -0.45 -10.61 24.80
C ARG A 214 0.63 -11.19 25.71
N ALA A 215 0.65 -12.51 25.87
CA ALA A 215 1.63 -13.19 26.72
C ALA A 215 3.05 -12.96 26.20
N GLU A 216 3.27 -13.01 24.88
CA GLU A 216 4.57 -12.71 24.29
C GLU A 216 4.97 -11.24 24.48
N TYR A 217 4.04 -10.31 24.26
CA TYR A 217 4.27 -8.88 24.49
C TYR A 217 4.65 -8.61 25.95
N GLU A 218 3.90 -9.16 26.91
CA GLU A 218 4.19 -9.02 28.34
C GLU A 218 5.51 -9.71 28.74
N ARG A 219 5.85 -10.85 28.13
CA ARG A 219 7.15 -11.50 28.32
C ARG A 219 8.29 -10.58 27.88
N LEU A 220 8.20 -10.00 26.68
CA LEU A 220 9.23 -9.09 26.16
C LEU A 220 9.37 -7.81 26.99
N LEU A 221 8.26 -7.25 27.49
CA LEU A 221 8.32 -6.12 28.43
C LEU A 221 9.10 -6.45 29.72
N ARG A 222 9.07 -7.71 30.18
CA ARG A 222 9.81 -8.15 31.38
C ARG A 222 11.26 -8.51 31.09
N GLU A 223 11.52 -9.15 29.96
CA GLU A 223 12.80 -9.82 29.67
C GLU A 223 13.73 -9.00 28.77
N ASP A 224 13.19 -8.06 27.97
CA ASP A 224 13.96 -7.23 27.05
C ASP A 224 13.84 -5.74 27.45
N PRO A 225 14.87 -5.17 28.12
CA PRO A 225 14.88 -3.77 28.52
C PRO A 225 14.78 -2.79 27.34
N ALA A 226 15.27 -3.14 26.15
CA ALA A 226 15.19 -2.28 24.98
C ALA A 226 13.76 -2.25 24.45
N PHE A 227 13.09 -3.41 24.37
CA PHE A 227 11.68 -3.51 24.05
C PHE A 227 10.82 -2.75 25.07
N ALA A 228 11.06 -2.96 26.36
CA ALA A 228 10.34 -2.25 27.42
C ALA A 228 10.47 -0.73 27.32
N LYS A 229 11.66 -0.22 26.99
CA LYS A 229 11.90 1.21 26.78
C LYS A 229 11.17 1.73 25.53
N ALA A 230 11.18 0.99 24.43
CA ALA A 230 10.52 1.36 23.19
C ALA A 230 8.99 1.45 23.34
N HIS A 231 8.43 0.62 24.22
CA HIS A 231 6.99 0.47 24.41
C HIS A 231 6.48 1.04 25.74
N ALA A 232 7.27 1.88 26.42
CA ALA A 232 6.91 2.44 27.73
C ALA A 232 5.67 3.35 27.68
N SER A 233 5.41 3.96 26.53
CA SER A 233 4.26 4.84 26.29
C SER A 233 3.12 4.17 25.51
N ASP A 234 3.30 2.92 25.08
CA ASP A 234 2.25 2.21 24.36
C ASP A 234 0.99 2.18 25.20
N PHE A 235 -0.15 2.31 24.52
CA PHE A 235 -1.45 2.29 25.16
C PHE A 235 -1.77 3.46 26.12
N GLN A 236 -0.90 4.46 26.20
CA GLN A 236 -1.23 5.75 26.81
C GLN A 236 -2.09 6.57 25.83
N PRO A 237 -2.95 7.48 26.32
CA PRO A 237 -3.70 8.38 25.44
C PRO A 237 -2.75 9.25 24.61
N LYS A 238 -2.68 9.04 23.29
CA LYS A 238 -1.92 9.89 22.38
C LYS A 238 -2.73 11.15 22.00
N PRO A 239 -2.10 12.34 21.90
CA PRO A 239 -2.76 13.51 21.32
C PRO A 239 -3.17 13.24 19.87
N ALA A 240 -4.24 13.87 19.39
CA ALA A 240 -4.79 13.68 18.03
C ALA A 240 -3.85 14.07 16.85
N ALA A 241 -2.59 14.40 17.14
CA ALA A 241 -1.55 14.76 16.17
C ALA A 241 -0.64 13.55 15.85
N ASP A 242 -1.24 12.36 15.69
CA ASP A 242 -0.52 11.14 15.31
C ASP A 242 -0.26 11.13 13.79
N ASP A 243 0.85 10.56 13.33
CA ASP A 243 1.28 10.60 11.92
C ASP A 243 0.28 9.90 10.98
N ASN A 244 -0.47 8.91 11.51
CA ASN A 244 -1.55 8.24 10.80
C ASN A 244 -2.82 9.10 10.70
N ALA A 245 -3.02 10.09 11.57
CA ALA A 245 -4.22 10.94 11.57
C ALA A 245 -4.28 11.82 10.32
N PHE A 246 -3.15 12.32 9.83
CA PHE A 246 -3.10 13.08 8.57
C PHE A 246 -3.47 12.18 7.38
N MET A 247 -2.91 10.97 7.31
CA MET A 247 -3.26 10.02 6.25
C MET A 247 -4.74 9.63 6.29
N LEU A 248 -5.30 9.40 7.48
CA LEU A 248 -6.72 9.11 7.64
C LEU A 248 -7.61 10.32 7.27
N GLN A 249 -7.19 11.55 7.59
CA GLN A 249 -7.88 12.77 7.15
C GLN A 249 -7.85 12.95 5.62
N VAL A 250 -6.72 12.66 4.98
CA VAL A 250 -6.60 12.70 3.51
C VAL A 250 -7.49 11.63 2.87
N VAL A 251 -7.51 10.42 3.43
CA VAL A 251 -8.40 9.34 3.00
C VAL A 251 -9.87 9.76 3.13
N GLU A 252 -10.27 10.33 4.27
CA GLU A 252 -11.65 10.77 4.49
C GLU A 252 -12.04 11.91 3.55
N TRP A 253 -11.14 12.87 3.33
CA TRP A 253 -11.36 13.93 2.35
C TRP A 253 -11.54 13.38 0.93
N LEU A 254 -10.69 12.44 0.50
CA LEU A 254 -10.77 11.80 -0.83
C LEU A 254 -12.06 11.00 -1.02
N LYS A 255 -12.62 10.38 0.03
CA LYS A 255 -13.92 9.67 -0.07
C LYS A 255 -15.05 10.58 -0.52
N SER A 256 -15.05 11.83 -0.05
CA SER A 256 -16.06 12.84 -0.40
C SER A 256 -15.75 13.60 -1.70
N GLY A 257 -14.59 13.35 -2.32
CA GLY A 257 -14.17 13.98 -3.56
C GLY A 257 -14.98 13.57 -4.80
N SER A 258 -14.84 14.35 -5.87
CA SER A 258 -15.41 14.04 -7.20
C SER A 258 -14.80 12.75 -7.79
N PRO A 259 -15.43 12.14 -8.81
CA PRO A 259 -14.86 10.97 -9.49
C PRO A 259 -13.43 11.19 -10.00
N SER A 260 -13.14 12.37 -10.55
CA SER A 260 -11.79 12.72 -11.01
C SER A 260 -10.78 12.83 -9.86
N GLN A 261 -11.17 13.42 -8.73
CA GLN A 261 -10.33 13.49 -7.53
C GLN A 261 -10.04 12.11 -6.95
N LYS A 262 -11.02 11.20 -6.98
CA LYS A 262 -10.83 9.80 -6.57
C LYS A 262 -9.86 9.06 -7.47
N VAL A 263 -9.94 9.25 -8.79
CA VAL A 263 -8.97 8.67 -9.74
C VAL A 263 -7.56 9.18 -9.46
N LEU A 264 -7.38 10.49 -9.27
CA LEU A 264 -6.08 11.08 -8.96
C LEU A 264 -5.55 10.65 -7.58
N GLY A 265 -6.42 10.56 -6.58
CA GLY A 265 -6.11 9.99 -5.26
C GLY A 265 -5.66 8.54 -5.36
N GLY A 266 -6.32 7.74 -6.20
CA GLY A 266 -5.94 6.37 -6.51
C GLY A 266 -4.55 6.24 -7.12
N VAL A 267 -4.23 7.07 -8.12
CA VAL A 267 -2.89 7.12 -8.74
C VAL A 267 -1.83 7.47 -7.70
N THR A 268 -2.06 8.50 -6.90
CA THR A 268 -1.11 8.92 -5.85
C THR A 268 -0.91 7.80 -4.83
N CYS A 269 -2.00 7.21 -4.35
CA CYS A 269 -1.95 6.14 -3.37
C CYS A 269 -1.15 4.93 -3.87
N ARG A 270 -1.48 4.42 -5.06
CA ARG A 270 -0.79 3.25 -5.66
C ARG A 270 0.69 3.52 -5.90
N GLY A 271 1.03 4.72 -6.36
CA GLY A 271 2.43 5.12 -6.53
C GLY A 271 3.18 5.19 -5.20
N LEU A 272 2.55 5.74 -4.15
CA LEU A 272 3.15 5.76 -2.81
C LEU A 272 3.33 4.35 -2.24
N PHE A 273 2.35 3.45 -2.41
CA PHE A 273 2.52 2.04 -2.02
C PHE A 273 3.67 1.36 -2.76
N SER A 274 3.86 1.68 -4.05
CA SER A 274 4.95 1.15 -4.86
C SER A 274 6.32 1.73 -4.47
N LEU A 275 6.38 2.99 -4.02
CA LEU A 275 7.61 3.63 -3.53
C LEU A 275 7.99 3.22 -2.11
N ASN A 276 6.99 2.98 -1.25
CA ASN A 276 7.17 2.66 0.17
C ASN A 276 7.24 1.15 0.42
N GLN A 277 7.70 0.36 -0.57
CA GLN A 277 8.00 -1.03 -0.30
C GLN A 277 9.12 -1.12 0.76
N PRO A 278 9.01 -2.03 1.74
CA PRO A 278 10.03 -2.17 2.77
C PRO A 278 11.39 -2.46 2.11
N ASP A 279 12.38 -1.62 2.41
CA ASP A 279 13.78 -1.90 2.09
C ASP A 279 14.21 -3.19 2.82
N GLU A 280 14.88 -4.10 2.12
CA GLU A 280 15.42 -5.34 2.71
C GLU A 280 16.38 -5.05 3.88
N ASN A 281 16.94 -3.83 3.94
CA ASN A 281 17.83 -3.36 5.00
C ASN A 281 17.14 -2.43 6.02
N ALA A 282 15.82 -2.25 5.93
CA ALA A 282 15.10 -1.43 6.89
C ALA A 282 15.27 -1.98 8.31
N LYS A 283 15.45 -1.08 9.29
CA LYS A 283 15.52 -1.49 10.69
C LYS A 283 14.18 -2.15 11.09
N PRO A 284 14.23 -3.27 11.83
CA PRO A 284 13.05 -3.88 12.42
C PRO A 284 12.15 -2.86 13.12
N GLY A 285 10.86 -2.91 12.83
CA GLY A 285 9.87 -2.13 13.58
C GLY A 285 9.84 -2.56 15.04
N PRO A 286 9.49 -1.67 15.98
CA PRO A 286 9.56 -1.97 17.42
C PRO A 286 8.70 -3.18 17.81
N MET A 287 7.56 -3.39 17.13
CA MET A 287 6.66 -4.52 17.35
C MET A 287 7.06 -5.83 16.65
N GLN A 288 8.08 -5.83 15.79
CA GLN A 288 8.49 -7.00 15.00
C GLN A 288 8.64 -8.30 15.82
N PRO A 289 9.24 -8.29 17.04
CA PRO A 289 9.36 -9.50 17.85
C PRO A 289 8.03 -10.20 18.14
N VAL A 290 6.94 -9.42 18.27
CA VAL A 290 5.59 -9.92 18.58
C VAL A 290 4.81 -10.22 17.31
N ILE A 291 4.74 -9.28 16.36
CA ILE A 291 3.84 -9.39 15.20
C ILE A 291 4.43 -10.19 14.03
N LEU A 292 5.74 -10.45 14.03
CA LEU A 292 6.41 -11.26 13.01
C LEU A 292 7.12 -12.45 13.66
N ASP A 293 8.11 -12.23 14.51
CA ASP A 293 9.03 -13.29 14.91
C ASP A 293 8.33 -14.39 15.73
N PHE A 294 7.50 -14.01 16.69
CA PHE A 294 6.71 -14.96 17.48
C PHE A 294 5.74 -15.77 16.62
N ARG A 295 5.02 -15.10 15.72
CA ARG A 295 4.06 -15.72 14.80
C ARG A 295 4.75 -16.66 13.80
N ASN A 296 5.93 -16.29 13.31
CA ASN A 296 6.77 -17.15 12.47
C ASN A 296 7.18 -18.44 13.20
N ARG A 297 7.63 -18.32 14.46
CA ARG A 297 7.97 -19.48 15.30
C ARG A 297 6.76 -20.40 15.50
N ALA A 298 5.59 -19.83 15.79
CA ALA A 298 4.37 -20.59 15.99
C ALA A 298 3.92 -21.32 14.72
N LEU A 299 3.88 -20.62 13.58
CA LEU A 299 3.51 -21.17 12.28
C LEU A 299 4.48 -22.30 11.85
N ALA A 300 5.79 -22.12 12.02
CA ALA A 300 6.78 -23.14 11.72
C ALA A 300 6.56 -24.43 12.53
N ARG A 301 6.32 -24.30 13.84
CA ARG A 301 5.98 -25.46 14.69
C ARG A 301 4.71 -26.14 14.23
N ARG A 302 3.68 -25.38 13.89
CA ARG A 302 2.39 -25.91 13.42
C ARG A 302 2.54 -26.69 12.11
N ILE A 303 3.33 -26.20 11.16
CA ILE A 303 3.67 -26.91 9.91
C ILE A 303 4.37 -28.24 10.20
N MET A 304 5.35 -28.24 11.10
CA MET A 304 6.12 -29.45 11.43
C MET A 304 5.27 -30.51 12.15
N GLN A 305 4.32 -30.07 12.97
CA GLN A 305 3.42 -30.94 13.74
C GLN A 305 2.16 -31.34 12.96
N ALA A 306 1.88 -30.68 11.84
CA ALA A 306 0.71 -30.98 11.03
C ALA A 306 0.75 -32.44 10.52
N PRO A 307 -0.38 -33.15 10.51
CA PRO A 307 -0.45 -34.47 9.87
C PRO A 307 -0.33 -34.36 8.35
N ASP A 308 -0.72 -33.22 7.78
CA ASP A 308 -0.78 -32.99 6.33
C ASP A 308 0.61 -32.81 5.72
N ASP A 309 0.85 -33.46 4.60
CA ASP A 309 2.10 -33.36 3.82
C ASP A 309 2.05 -32.22 2.80
N LYS A 310 0.86 -31.75 2.42
CA LYS A 310 0.63 -30.63 1.49
C LYS A 310 -0.10 -29.48 2.17
N ILE A 311 0.57 -28.35 2.31
CA ILE A 311 0.02 -27.16 2.98
C ILE A 311 0.14 -25.94 2.07
N PHE A 312 -0.96 -25.22 1.87
CA PHE A 312 -0.97 -23.96 1.14
C PHE A 312 -1.22 -22.83 2.14
N ILE A 313 -0.30 -21.88 2.26
CA ILE A 313 -0.34 -20.82 3.28
C ILE A 313 -0.65 -19.50 2.60
N THR A 314 -1.67 -18.78 3.07
CA THR A 314 -1.91 -17.38 2.72
C THR A 314 -1.58 -16.51 3.94
N TYR A 315 -0.43 -15.83 3.89
CA TYR A 315 0.11 -15.03 5.00
C TYR A 315 0.77 -13.76 4.47
N GLY A 316 0.83 -12.72 5.30
CA GLY A 316 1.52 -11.47 5.01
C GLY A 316 2.96 -11.73 4.54
N SER A 317 3.35 -11.13 3.41
CA SER A 317 4.62 -11.42 2.73
C SER A 317 5.86 -11.26 3.62
N ALA A 318 5.81 -10.34 4.60
CA ALA A 318 6.88 -10.10 5.57
C ALA A 318 7.19 -11.32 6.47
N HIS A 319 6.28 -12.29 6.59
CA HIS A 319 6.50 -13.51 7.38
C HIS A 319 7.46 -14.50 6.71
N LEU A 320 7.59 -14.48 5.37
CA LEU A 320 8.32 -15.51 4.64
C LEU A 320 9.77 -15.71 5.09
N PRO A 321 10.63 -14.67 5.19
CA PRO A 321 12.04 -14.88 5.56
C PRO A 321 12.20 -15.50 6.95
N GLY A 322 11.43 -14.99 7.92
CA GLY A 322 11.43 -15.51 9.29
C GLY A 322 10.86 -16.93 9.37
N LEU A 323 9.78 -17.22 8.65
CA LEU A 323 9.21 -18.58 8.57
C LEU A 323 10.24 -19.58 8.02
N VAL A 324 10.92 -19.25 6.92
CA VAL A 324 11.95 -20.13 6.33
C VAL A 324 13.11 -20.36 7.30
N ALA A 325 13.53 -19.32 8.03
CA ALA A 325 14.57 -19.44 9.05
C ALA A 325 14.13 -20.38 10.19
N GLU A 326 12.91 -20.22 10.70
CA GLU A 326 12.36 -21.08 11.77
C GLU A 326 12.16 -22.53 11.31
N LEU A 327 11.67 -22.75 10.09
CA LEU A 327 11.56 -24.10 9.52
C LEU A 327 12.93 -24.79 9.42
N ARG A 328 13.96 -24.08 8.98
CA ARG A 328 15.33 -24.64 8.89
C ARG A 328 15.97 -24.93 10.25
N LYS A 329 15.60 -24.18 11.30
CA LYS A 329 16.01 -24.51 12.68
C LYS A 329 15.40 -25.82 13.14
N LEU A 330 14.15 -26.11 12.76
CA LEU A 330 13.44 -27.33 13.12
C LEU A 330 13.87 -28.54 12.27
N ASP A 331 14.13 -28.34 10.98
CA ASP A 331 14.65 -29.34 10.06
C ASP A 331 15.54 -28.68 8.98
N PRO A 332 16.87 -28.90 9.02
CA PRO A 332 17.79 -28.32 8.05
C PRO A 332 17.53 -28.71 6.58
N LYS A 333 16.71 -29.73 6.33
CA LYS A 333 16.37 -30.17 4.97
C LYS A 333 15.40 -29.23 4.24
N TRP A 334 14.78 -28.26 4.92
CA TRP A 334 13.89 -27.29 4.29
C TRP A 334 14.63 -26.46 3.22
N ALA A 335 14.22 -26.68 1.97
CA ALA A 335 14.73 -26.01 0.79
C ALA A 335 13.64 -25.15 0.14
N VAL A 336 14.08 -24.05 -0.47
CA VAL A 336 13.26 -23.24 -1.37
C VAL A 336 13.29 -23.90 -2.75
N GLY A 337 12.11 -24.21 -3.28
CA GLY A 337 11.92 -24.73 -4.63
C GLY A 337 11.72 -23.58 -5.61
N SER A 338 10.50 -23.42 -6.12
CA SER A 338 10.13 -22.35 -7.05
C SER A 338 9.75 -21.06 -6.33
N VAL A 339 10.05 -19.92 -6.97
CA VAL A 339 9.61 -18.59 -6.58
C VAL A 339 8.87 -17.95 -7.75
N LYS A 340 7.64 -17.50 -7.51
CA LYS A 340 6.81 -16.71 -8.44
C LYS A 340 6.56 -15.35 -7.78
N TRP A 341 6.58 -14.27 -8.54
CA TRP A 341 6.24 -12.93 -8.03
C TRP A 341 4.88 -12.50 -8.57
N LEU A 342 4.01 -12.02 -7.68
CA LEU A 342 2.70 -11.48 -8.03
C LEU A 342 2.72 -9.98 -7.79
N ARG A 343 2.20 -9.20 -8.75
CA ARG A 343 1.96 -7.76 -8.59
C ARG A 343 0.78 -7.60 -7.63
N THR A 344 1.01 -6.95 -6.50
CA THR A 344 -0.07 -6.59 -5.56
C THR A 344 -0.68 -5.25 -5.89
N VAL A 345 0.10 -4.34 -6.48
CA VAL A 345 -0.35 -3.03 -6.93
C VAL A 345 -0.07 -2.92 -8.42
N GLU A 346 -1.09 -2.51 -9.17
CA GLU A 346 -1.03 -2.32 -10.63
C GLU A 346 -1.50 -0.91 -10.99
N ALA A 347 -1.23 -0.45 -12.20
CA ALA A 347 -1.83 0.79 -12.68
C ALA A 347 -3.36 0.65 -12.79
N PRO A 348 -4.15 1.73 -12.66
CA PRO A 348 -5.58 1.68 -12.93
C PRO A 348 -5.82 1.29 -14.40
N GLU A 349 -6.61 0.25 -14.62
CA GLU A 349 -7.05 -0.15 -15.96
C GLU A 349 -8.52 0.20 -16.17
N HIS A 350 -8.84 0.67 -17.38
CA HIS A 350 -10.22 0.84 -17.81
C HIS A 350 -10.41 0.04 -19.09
N ILE A 351 -10.97 -1.17 -18.93
CA ILE A 351 -11.23 -2.10 -20.03
C ILE A 351 -12.74 -2.08 -20.28
N GLU A 352 -13.13 -1.61 -21.46
CA GLU A 352 -14.52 -1.68 -21.93
C GLU A 352 -14.61 -2.59 -23.16
N GLY A 353 -15.66 -3.39 -23.22
CA GLY A 353 -15.95 -4.26 -24.35
C GLY A 353 -17.45 -4.33 -24.61
N GLN A 354 -17.84 -4.39 -25.87
CA GLN A 354 -19.22 -4.62 -26.28
C GLN A 354 -19.30 -5.89 -27.12
N LEU A 355 -20.19 -6.80 -26.73
CA LEU A 355 -20.53 -7.96 -27.54
C LEU A 355 -21.44 -7.49 -28.69
N ARG A 356 -20.88 -7.44 -29.91
CA ARG A 356 -21.65 -7.07 -31.11
C ARG A 356 -22.69 -8.14 -31.43
N GLY A 357 -23.95 -7.73 -31.60
CA GLY A 357 -25.05 -8.60 -32.04
C GLY A 357 -25.86 -9.29 -30.93
N LEU A 358 -25.59 -8.99 -29.66
CA LEU A 358 -26.35 -9.47 -28.49
C LEU A 358 -26.89 -8.29 -27.68
N GLN A 359 -27.59 -7.37 -28.35
CA GLN A 359 -28.41 -6.37 -27.65
C GLN A 359 -29.79 -6.97 -27.43
N ASN A 360 -30.26 -6.98 -26.18
CA ASN A 360 -31.64 -7.34 -25.82
C ASN A 360 -32.65 -6.39 -26.45
#